data_AF-A0A507EBI9-F1
#
_entry.id   AF-A0A507EBI9-F1
#
_cell.length_a   1.000
_cell.length_b   1.000
_cell.length_c   1.000
_cell.angle_alpha   90.00
_cell.angle_beta   90.00
_cell.angle_gamma   90.00
#
_symmetry.space_group_name_H-M   'P 1'
#
loop_
_entity.id
_entity.type
_entity.pdbx_description
1 polymer ?
#
loop_
_entity_poly.entity_id
_entity_poly.type
_entity_poly.pdbx_seq_one_letter_code
_entity_poly.pdbx_strand_id
1 'polypeptide(L)'
;MTTPSSSSLSAQHPLVNLKRFRDSARRVLAECNTLYELDPASAASLAQKCDVPLLSVDTAPDDDEQPSASLSNNGSSSSYSHIEPDVLLPISISRGRNKVVRVRDKTASYLVLGSQPLTVLRDAFYCPTDFLQLGDGDEDGGDSTNKNTLTCKTSASYFLIEDVFYNDFRNPDAEDYSSKIIEWVASRKSNGAKSKITTLRCAVMSETTFADLCVRPGTRYLFVHQGTCQHAVVFEPNLRMLRAHGDDVTDRTRYPIETFFKPWKSAIVTCQVCKARKAEWVTPVDIRADRDSCRWCQDCFDRFHFNEDGTPAYEFEYHKYRFTADVPLAPH
;
A
#
# COMPACT_ATOMS: atom_id res chain seq x y z
N MET A 1 -8.80 0.19 52.34
CA MET A 1 -7.77 0.06 51.28
C MET A 1 -8.47 0.06 49.94
N THR A 2 -8.59 1.23 49.33
CA THR A 2 -9.21 1.46 48.02
C THR A 2 -8.19 1.19 46.93
N THR A 3 -8.44 0.19 46.09
CA THR A 3 -7.67 -0.08 44.88
C THR A 3 -8.04 0.94 43.79
N PRO A 4 -7.07 1.56 43.10
CA PRO A 4 -7.39 2.45 41.99
C PRO A 4 -7.67 1.62 40.73
N SER A 5 -8.82 1.92 40.10
CA SER A 5 -9.20 1.44 38.78
C SER A 5 -8.31 2.05 37.71
N SER A 6 -7.51 1.24 37.04
CA SER A 6 -6.73 1.64 35.86
C SER A 6 -7.63 1.66 34.62
N SER A 7 -8.21 2.82 34.31
CA SER A 7 -8.77 3.09 32.98
C SER A 7 -7.61 3.32 32.00
N SER A 8 -7.16 2.27 31.30
CA SER A 8 -6.23 2.44 30.18
C SER A 8 -6.99 3.02 28.99
N LEU A 9 -6.98 4.34 28.89
CA LEU A 9 -7.28 5.03 27.64
C LEU A 9 -6.17 4.66 26.65
N SER A 10 -6.47 3.75 25.71
CA SER A 10 -5.61 3.47 24.57
C SER A 10 -5.40 4.79 23.81
N ALA A 11 -4.22 5.39 23.96
CA ALA A 11 -3.83 6.58 23.23
C ALA A 11 -3.85 6.24 21.72
N GLN A 12 -4.80 6.83 20.99
CA GLN A 12 -4.86 6.68 19.54
C GLN A 12 -3.69 7.46 18.93
N HIS A 13 -3.00 6.86 17.95
CA HIS A 13 -1.96 7.56 17.19
C HIS A 13 -2.51 8.86 16.58
N PRO A 14 -1.71 9.95 16.54
CA PRO A 14 -2.17 11.24 16.05
C PRO A 14 -2.55 11.16 14.58
N LEU A 15 -3.65 11.84 14.22
CA LEU A 15 -4.09 11.95 12.83
C LEU A 15 -3.23 13.01 12.12
N VAL A 16 -2.58 12.61 11.04
CA VAL A 16 -1.72 13.45 10.20
C VAL A 16 -2.42 13.69 8.87
N ASN A 17 -2.62 14.96 8.51
CA ASN A 17 -3.08 15.34 7.17
C ASN A 17 -1.84 15.51 6.27
N LEU A 18 -1.69 14.62 5.28
CA LEU A 18 -0.46 14.55 4.49
C LEU A 18 -0.27 15.76 3.58
N LYS A 19 -1.34 16.37 3.08
CA LYS A 19 -1.32 17.62 2.31
C LYS A 19 -0.81 18.77 3.17
N ARG A 20 -1.34 18.94 4.38
CA ARG A 20 -0.87 19.97 5.32
C ARG A 20 0.58 19.75 5.73
N PHE A 21 0.99 18.50 5.94
CA PHE A 21 2.39 18.17 6.22
C PHE A 21 3.29 18.60 5.05
N ARG A 22 2.95 18.22 3.81
CA ARG A 22 3.65 18.63 2.59
C ARG A 22 3.73 20.15 2.46
N ASP A 23 2.60 20.84 2.58
CA ASP A 23 2.50 22.27 2.34
C ASP A 23 3.26 23.08 3.42
N SER A 24 3.27 22.62 4.67
CA SER A 24 4.10 23.20 5.72
C SER A 24 5.59 22.94 5.49
N ALA A 25 5.98 21.73 5.11
CA ALA A 25 7.38 21.43 4.82
C ALA A 25 7.89 22.19 3.59
N ARG A 26 7.07 22.36 2.55
CA ARG A 26 7.38 23.20 1.38
C ARG A 26 7.65 24.65 1.78
N ARG A 27 6.85 25.22 2.70
CA ARG A 27 7.08 26.58 3.21
C ARG A 27 8.42 26.71 3.93
N VAL A 28 8.72 25.77 4.82
CA VAL A 28 10.02 25.75 5.54
C VAL A 28 11.19 25.61 4.55
N LEU A 29 11.08 24.71 3.56
CA LEU A 29 12.13 24.55 2.55
C LEU A 29 12.30 25.81 1.67
N ALA A 30 11.21 26.49 1.34
CA ALA A 30 11.28 27.76 0.61
C ALA A 30 11.97 28.84 1.45
N GLU A 31 11.65 28.94 2.75
CA GLU A 31 12.33 29.84 3.68
C GLU A 31 13.83 29.51 3.81
N CYS A 32 14.18 28.23 3.95
CA CYS A 32 15.59 27.81 3.98
C CYS A 32 16.32 28.13 2.67
N ASN A 33 15.72 27.87 1.50
CA ASN A 33 16.32 28.21 0.22
C ASN A 33 16.51 29.73 0.06
N THR A 34 15.55 30.55 0.51
CA THR A 34 15.76 32.00 0.55
C THR A 34 16.88 32.40 1.50
N LEU A 35 17.09 31.70 2.61
CA LEU A 35 18.24 31.94 3.50
C LEU A 35 19.58 31.57 2.86
N TYR A 36 19.63 30.53 2.01
CA TYR A 36 20.83 30.18 1.24
C TYR A 36 21.14 31.16 0.11
N GLU A 37 20.14 31.86 -0.42
CA GLU A 37 20.31 32.90 -1.45
C GLU A 37 20.63 34.29 -0.85
N LEU A 38 20.50 34.46 0.47
CA LEU A 38 20.83 35.69 1.17
C LEU A 38 22.32 35.75 1.54
N ASP A 39 22.89 36.96 1.60
CA ASP A 39 24.24 37.15 2.14
C ASP A 39 24.33 36.63 3.60
N PRO A 40 25.46 36.03 4.02
CA PRO A 40 25.67 35.51 5.37
C PRO A 40 25.21 36.42 6.52
N ALA A 41 25.37 37.74 6.40
CA ALA A 41 24.94 38.70 7.42
C ALA A 41 23.41 38.81 7.50
N SER A 42 22.73 38.71 6.37
CA SER A 42 21.26 38.74 6.25
C SER A 42 20.64 37.43 6.73
N ALA A 43 21.26 36.29 6.43
CA ALA A 43 20.82 34.97 6.89
C ALA A 43 20.91 34.81 8.43
N ALA A 44 21.98 35.35 9.05
CA ALA A 44 22.16 35.32 10.51
C ALA A 44 21.09 36.12 11.28
N SER A 45 20.68 37.28 10.75
CA SER A 45 19.64 38.13 11.35
C SER A 45 18.24 37.49 11.31
N LEU A 46 17.94 36.73 10.25
CA LEU A 46 16.66 36.02 10.09
C LEU A 46 16.61 34.70 10.88
N ALA A 47 17.71 33.93 10.94
CA ALA A 47 17.79 32.70 11.75
C ALA A 47 17.54 32.97 13.24
N GLN A 48 17.98 34.13 13.74
CA GLN A 48 17.77 34.58 15.12
C GLN A 48 16.30 34.97 15.43
N LYS A 49 15.47 35.19 14.41
CA LYS A 49 14.01 35.43 14.55
C LYS A 49 13.18 34.14 14.51
N CYS A 50 13.74 33.03 14.04
CA CYS A 50 12.99 31.81 13.73
C CYS A 50 13.27 30.61 14.67
N ASP A 51 14.00 30.78 15.78
CA ASP A 51 14.35 29.70 16.73
C ASP A 51 14.92 28.43 16.03
N VAL A 52 15.69 28.62 14.95
CA VAL A 52 16.43 27.53 14.30
C VAL A 52 17.82 27.45 14.95
N PRO A 53 18.27 26.30 15.49
CA PRO A 53 19.61 26.19 16.04
C PRO A 53 20.64 26.31 14.91
N LEU A 54 21.49 27.34 14.96
CA LEU A 54 22.67 27.44 14.10
C LEU A 54 23.63 26.31 14.51
N LEU A 55 23.80 25.31 13.64
CA LEU A 55 24.90 24.37 13.74
C LEU A 55 26.20 25.15 13.52
N SER A 56 27.03 25.21 14.57
CA SER A 56 28.38 25.74 14.53
C SER A 56 29.22 24.90 13.56
N VAL A 57 29.72 25.53 12.50
CA VAL A 57 30.71 24.94 11.62
C VAL A 57 32.05 25.03 12.34
N ASP A 58 32.59 23.90 12.78
CA ASP A 58 33.92 23.83 13.37
C ASP A 58 34.96 24.20 12.32
N THR A 59 35.67 25.31 12.57
CA THR A 59 36.91 25.66 11.89
C THR A 59 38.03 24.77 12.40
N ALA A 60 38.67 24.01 11.52
CA ALA A 60 39.97 23.38 11.75
C ALA A 60 41.03 24.03 10.84
N PRO A 61 42.31 24.07 11.27
CA PRO A 61 43.25 25.13 10.88
C PRO A 61 44.08 24.82 9.62
N ASP A 62 44.66 25.90 9.12
CA ASP A 62 45.64 26.02 8.05
C ASP A 62 46.87 25.09 8.21
N ASP A 63 47.35 24.57 7.08
CA ASP A 63 48.77 24.39 6.81
C ASP A 63 49.02 24.52 5.29
N ASP A 64 50.01 25.36 4.96
CA ASP A 64 50.45 25.83 3.65
C ASP A 64 51.00 24.73 2.71
N GLU A 65 50.64 24.78 1.42
CA GLU A 65 51.63 24.79 0.32
C GLU A 65 50.98 25.13 -1.04
N GLN A 66 51.44 26.22 -1.66
CA GLN A 66 51.16 26.64 -3.04
C GLN A 66 51.91 25.75 -4.05
N PRO A 67 51.45 25.57 -5.32
CA PRO A 67 51.75 26.60 -6.31
C PRO A 67 50.69 26.85 -7.42
N SER A 68 50.68 28.12 -7.85
CA SER A 68 50.26 28.73 -9.12
C SER A 68 49.68 27.84 -10.25
N ALA A 69 48.48 28.19 -10.73
CA ALA A 69 48.17 28.33 -12.16
C ALA A 69 46.80 29.02 -12.40
N SER A 70 46.86 30.17 -13.08
CA SER A 70 45.87 30.77 -13.98
C SER A 70 44.36 30.55 -13.77
N LEU A 71 43.69 31.66 -13.49
CA LEU A 71 42.27 31.93 -13.71
C LEU A 71 41.75 31.35 -15.03
N SER A 72 40.80 30.42 -14.94
CA SER A 72 39.75 30.29 -15.97
C SER A 72 38.41 30.43 -15.25
N ASN A 73 37.78 31.58 -15.52
CA ASN A 73 36.52 31.99 -14.94
C ASN A 73 35.40 31.25 -15.69
N ASN A 74 35.15 29.99 -15.34
CA ASN A 74 33.95 29.29 -15.78
C ASN A 74 32.91 29.41 -14.66
N GLY A 75 32.07 30.45 -14.78
CA GLY A 75 30.78 30.50 -14.12
C GLY A 75 29.93 29.32 -14.60
N SER A 76 30.13 28.16 -13.97
CA SER A 76 29.16 27.08 -14.04
C SER A 76 28.03 27.49 -13.09
N SER A 77 26.98 28.10 -13.65
CA SER A 77 25.69 28.09 -12.98
C SER A 77 25.35 26.62 -12.78
N SER A 78 25.54 26.10 -11.56
CA SER A 78 25.02 24.80 -11.18
C SER A 78 23.52 24.86 -11.43
N SER A 79 23.08 24.27 -12.54
CA SER A 79 21.67 24.13 -12.87
C SER A 79 21.11 23.10 -11.90
N TYR A 80 20.84 23.54 -10.66
CA TYR A 80 20.08 22.76 -9.71
C TYR A 80 18.72 22.54 -10.35
N SER A 81 18.49 21.31 -10.84
CA SER A 81 17.15 20.88 -11.19
C SER A 81 16.31 21.02 -9.93
N HIS A 82 15.46 22.05 -9.85
CA HIS A 82 14.56 22.27 -8.73
C HIS A 82 13.65 21.05 -8.60
N ILE A 83 13.97 20.14 -7.67
CA ILE A 83 13.12 19.00 -7.36
C ILE A 83 11.93 19.53 -6.58
N GLU A 84 10.74 19.34 -7.14
CA GLU A 84 9.51 19.76 -6.49
C GLU A 84 9.34 18.97 -5.17
N PRO A 85 9.14 19.66 -4.02
CA PRO A 85 9.06 18.99 -2.73
C PRO A 85 7.82 18.10 -2.67
N ASP A 86 8.01 16.86 -2.24
CA ASP A 86 6.94 15.88 -2.07
C ASP A 86 7.13 15.05 -0.81
N VAL A 87 6.07 14.43 -0.34
CA VAL A 87 6.10 13.52 0.81
C VAL A 87 6.52 12.14 0.32
N LEU A 88 7.48 11.54 1.01
CA LEU A 88 7.85 10.15 0.84
C LEU A 88 7.20 9.31 1.94
N LEU A 89 6.39 8.35 1.52
CA LEU A 89 5.56 7.53 2.41
C LEU A 89 6.01 6.07 2.36
N PRO A 90 6.66 5.57 3.41
CA PRO A 90 6.85 4.15 3.60
C PRO A 90 5.52 3.47 3.97
N ILE A 91 5.14 2.47 3.19
CA ILE A 91 3.90 1.70 3.37
C ILE A 91 4.26 0.22 3.45
N SER A 92 3.69 -0.50 4.43
CA SER A 92 3.77 -1.96 4.47
C SER A 92 2.41 -2.61 4.30
N ILE A 93 2.42 -3.77 3.66
CA ILE A 93 1.23 -4.59 3.40
C ILE A 93 1.43 -5.96 4.03
N SER A 94 0.39 -6.51 4.66
CA SER A 94 0.39 -7.84 5.28
C SER A 94 -0.96 -8.54 5.13
N ARG A 95 -1.01 -9.88 5.23
CA ARG A 95 -2.29 -10.61 5.16
C ARG A 95 -3.11 -10.43 6.45
N GLY A 96 -4.42 -10.24 6.28
CA GLY A 96 -5.34 -9.68 7.28
C GLY A 96 -5.65 -10.47 8.57
N ARG A 97 -4.79 -11.36 9.09
CA ARG A 97 -5.15 -12.19 10.27
C ARG A 97 -4.65 -11.69 11.62
N ASN A 98 -3.55 -10.92 11.67
CA ASN A 98 -2.93 -10.55 12.94
C ASN A 98 -3.20 -9.08 13.32
N LYS A 99 -3.62 -8.85 14.58
CA LYS A 99 -3.81 -7.50 15.16
C LYS A 99 -2.51 -6.70 15.25
N VAL A 100 -1.37 -7.38 15.36
CA VAL A 100 -0.02 -6.79 15.38
C VAL A 100 0.72 -7.26 14.14
N VAL A 101 1.15 -6.32 13.28
CA VAL A 101 1.99 -6.64 12.13
C VAL A 101 3.42 -6.84 12.63
N ARG A 102 3.85 -8.10 12.71
CA ARG A 102 5.27 -8.40 12.92
C ARG A 102 5.99 -8.29 11.57
N VAL A 103 7.28 -7.97 11.58
CA VAL A 103 8.11 -7.92 10.36
C VAL A 103 7.96 -9.19 9.51
N ARG A 104 7.87 -10.37 10.15
CA ARG A 104 7.67 -11.67 9.47
C ARG A 104 6.33 -11.85 8.75
N ASP A 105 5.32 -11.07 9.13
CA ASP A 105 3.96 -11.11 8.60
C ASP A 105 3.78 -10.14 7.41
N LYS A 106 4.74 -9.22 7.20
CA LYS A 106 4.77 -8.33 6.03
C LYS A 106 4.92 -9.16 4.75
N THR A 107 4.08 -8.87 3.77
CA THR A 107 4.14 -9.46 2.43
C THR A 107 4.91 -8.57 1.47
N ALA A 108 4.73 -7.26 1.59
CA ALA A 108 5.44 -6.28 0.77
C ALA A 108 5.59 -4.95 1.53
N SER A 109 6.57 -4.14 1.16
CA SER A 109 6.74 -2.76 1.59
C SER A 109 7.17 -1.89 0.42
N TYR A 110 6.62 -0.69 0.35
CA TYR A 110 6.81 0.27 -0.73
C TYR A 110 7.19 1.64 -0.17
N LEU A 111 8.00 2.39 -0.90
CA LEU A 111 8.08 3.83 -0.78
C LEU A 111 7.22 4.42 -1.90
N VAL A 112 6.25 5.26 -1.54
CA VAL A 112 5.37 5.94 -2.49
C VAL A 112 5.49 7.46 -2.32
N LEU A 113 5.24 8.19 -3.39
CA LEU A 113 5.21 9.64 -3.35
C LEU A 113 3.81 10.16 -3.00
N GLY A 114 3.75 11.26 -2.25
CA GLY A 114 2.51 11.94 -1.89
C GLY A 114 1.71 12.36 -3.11
N SER A 115 2.36 12.78 -4.20
CA SER A 115 1.66 13.18 -5.43
C SER A 115 1.04 12.02 -6.22
N GLN A 116 1.38 10.76 -5.91
CA GLN A 116 0.91 9.61 -6.70
C GLN A 116 -0.53 9.25 -6.32
N PRO A 117 -1.36 8.82 -7.29
CA PRO A 117 -2.69 8.31 -7.00
C PRO A 117 -2.60 6.96 -6.28
N LEU A 118 -3.63 6.62 -5.50
CA LEU A 118 -3.66 5.36 -4.75
C LEU A 118 -3.59 4.11 -5.65
N THR A 119 -4.02 4.25 -6.90
CA THR A 119 -3.94 3.19 -7.93
C THR A 119 -2.50 2.74 -8.18
N VAL A 120 -1.50 3.61 -7.97
CA VAL A 120 -0.09 3.24 -8.10
C VAL A 120 0.28 2.12 -7.12
N LEU A 121 -0.19 2.18 -5.88
CA LEU A 121 0.06 1.11 -4.91
C LEU A 121 -0.77 -0.14 -5.23
N ARG A 122 -2.00 0.02 -5.72
CA ARG A 122 -2.85 -1.09 -6.18
C ARG A 122 -2.16 -1.88 -7.29
N ASP A 123 -1.58 -1.19 -8.26
CA ASP A 123 -0.92 -1.77 -9.42
C ASP A 123 0.46 -2.33 -9.07
N ALA A 124 1.19 -1.74 -8.13
CA ALA A 124 2.49 -2.26 -7.69
C ALA A 124 2.36 -3.48 -6.77
N PHE A 125 1.34 -3.53 -5.91
CA PHE A 125 1.16 -4.64 -4.99
C PHE A 125 0.88 -5.95 -5.73
N TYR A 126 1.71 -6.96 -5.50
CA TYR A 126 1.51 -8.30 -6.03
C TYR A 126 0.73 -9.15 -5.02
N CYS A 127 -0.48 -9.58 -5.40
CA CYS A 127 -1.22 -10.62 -4.70
C CYS A 127 -1.50 -11.79 -5.64
N PRO A 128 -1.20 -13.04 -5.25
CA PRO A 128 -1.49 -14.19 -6.11
C PRO A 128 -2.98 -14.34 -6.47
N THR A 129 -3.88 -13.85 -5.62
CA THR A 129 -5.33 -13.86 -5.87
C THR A 129 -5.74 -12.91 -7.00
N ASP A 130 -4.94 -11.88 -7.33
CA ASP A 130 -5.20 -11.03 -8.49
C ASP A 130 -5.16 -11.83 -9.80
N PHE A 131 -4.36 -12.88 -9.82
CA PHE A 131 -4.10 -13.69 -11.01
C PHE A 131 -4.90 -14.98 -11.05
N LEU A 132 -5.76 -15.21 -10.06
CA LEU A 132 -6.58 -16.41 -10.03
C LEU A 132 -7.70 -16.26 -11.06
N GLN A 133 -7.62 -17.04 -12.14
CA GLN A 133 -8.72 -17.21 -13.08
C GLN A 133 -9.75 -18.16 -12.44
N LEU A 134 -10.89 -17.62 -12.04
CA LEU A 134 -12.09 -18.41 -11.77
C LEU A 134 -12.81 -18.58 -13.10
N GLY A 135 -12.32 -19.49 -13.95
CA GLY A 135 -12.99 -19.87 -15.19
C GLY A 135 -13.97 -21.00 -14.92
N ASP A 136 -15.18 -20.89 -15.46
CA ASP A 136 -16.14 -21.99 -15.47
C ASP A 136 -15.52 -23.20 -16.20
N GLY A 137 -15.85 -24.41 -15.74
CA GLY A 137 -15.20 -25.66 -16.14
C GLY A 137 -15.02 -25.83 -17.66
N ASP A 138 -13.85 -26.37 -18.01
CA ASP A 138 -13.58 -27.19 -19.20
C ASP A 138 -13.86 -26.65 -20.62
N GLU A 139 -14.06 -25.34 -20.82
CA GLU A 139 -14.02 -24.74 -22.16
C GLU A 139 -12.73 -23.93 -22.37
N ASP A 140 -11.77 -24.55 -23.07
CA ASP A 140 -10.69 -23.84 -23.79
C ASP A 140 -11.35 -22.95 -24.87
N GLY A 141 -11.88 -21.79 -24.49
CA GLY A 141 -12.53 -20.90 -25.46
C GLY A 141 -13.33 -19.69 -24.97
N GLY A 142 -13.52 -19.49 -23.66
CA GLY A 142 -14.18 -18.29 -23.15
C GLY A 142 -13.19 -17.14 -22.88
N ASP A 143 -13.48 -15.96 -23.40
CA ASP A 143 -12.77 -14.67 -23.20
C ASP A 143 -12.79 -14.19 -21.73
N SER A 144 -12.37 -15.04 -20.78
CA SER A 144 -12.07 -14.66 -19.40
C SER A 144 -10.58 -14.31 -19.28
N THR A 145 -10.14 -13.38 -20.14
CA THR A 145 -8.83 -12.77 -19.97
C THR A 145 -8.77 -12.19 -18.56
N ASN A 146 -7.75 -12.59 -17.79
CA ASN A 146 -7.60 -12.06 -16.45
C ASN A 146 -7.51 -10.53 -16.54
N LYS A 147 -8.46 -9.83 -15.91
CA LYS A 147 -8.56 -8.36 -15.91
C LYS A 147 -7.33 -7.67 -15.29
N ASN A 148 -6.46 -8.44 -14.62
CA ASN A 148 -5.24 -7.97 -14.00
C ASN A 148 -4.01 -8.48 -14.75
N THR A 149 -3.10 -7.56 -15.02
CA THR A 149 -1.71 -7.83 -15.42
C THR A 149 -0.78 -7.57 -14.24
N LEU A 150 0.51 -7.91 -14.39
CA LEU A 150 1.51 -7.61 -13.35
C LEU A 150 1.60 -6.10 -13.05
N THR A 151 1.36 -5.27 -14.05
CA THR A 151 1.55 -3.81 -14.02
C THR A 151 0.26 -3.00 -13.95
N CYS A 152 -0.91 -3.61 -14.18
CA CYS A 152 -2.20 -2.93 -14.16
C CYS A 152 -3.27 -3.87 -13.60
N LYS A 153 -3.88 -3.51 -12.47
CA LYS A 153 -4.83 -4.37 -11.77
C LYS A 153 -6.16 -3.66 -11.62
N THR A 154 -7.13 -4.05 -12.44
CA THR A 154 -8.42 -3.36 -12.60
C THR A 154 -9.62 -4.15 -12.06
N SER A 155 -9.38 -5.29 -11.40
CA SER A 155 -10.45 -5.99 -10.68
C SER A 155 -11.00 -5.14 -9.53
N ALA A 156 -12.30 -5.28 -9.26
CA ALA A 156 -12.98 -4.60 -8.15
C ALA A 156 -12.17 -4.69 -6.85
N SER A 157 -11.86 -3.52 -6.30
CA SER A 157 -11.03 -3.38 -5.11
C SER A 157 -11.25 -2.03 -4.44
N TYR A 158 -10.92 -1.94 -3.15
CA TYR A 158 -10.96 -0.68 -2.41
C TYR A 158 -9.92 -0.63 -1.30
N PHE A 159 -9.44 0.58 -0.99
CA PHE A 159 -8.82 0.88 0.29
C PHE A 159 -9.86 1.47 1.24
N LEU A 160 -9.87 1.04 2.49
CA LEU A 160 -10.63 1.66 3.58
C LEU A 160 -9.63 2.30 4.54
N ILE A 161 -9.52 3.62 4.47
CA ILE A 161 -8.60 4.43 5.28
C ILE A 161 -9.43 5.42 6.09
N GLU A 162 -9.27 5.36 7.42
CA GLU A 162 -10.21 5.96 8.38
C GLU A 162 -11.66 5.54 8.05
N ASP A 163 -12.54 6.49 7.73
CA ASP A 163 -13.96 6.25 7.42
C ASP A 163 -14.28 6.45 5.93
N VAL A 164 -13.28 6.29 5.04
CA VAL A 164 -13.43 6.53 3.59
C VAL A 164 -13.05 5.29 2.78
N PHE A 165 -13.97 4.84 1.93
CA PHE A 165 -13.72 3.88 0.88
C PHE A 165 -13.14 4.59 -0.35
N TYR A 166 -11.97 4.14 -0.79
CA TYR A 166 -11.35 4.56 -2.05
C TYR A 166 -11.50 3.41 -3.03
N ASN A 167 -12.57 3.43 -3.81
CA ASN A 167 -12.93 2.35 -4.72
C ASN A 167 -12.20 2.51 -6.06
N ASP A 168 -11.72 1.39 -6.62
CA ASP A 168 -11.14 1.37 -7.95
C ASP A 168 -12.23 1.24 -9.01
N PHE A 169 -12.59 2.36 -9.62
CA PHE A 169 -13.58 2.45 -10.69
C PHE A 169 -12.96 2.54 -12.08
N ARG A 170 -11.66 2.21 -12.24
CA ARG A 170 -11.00 2.24 -13.57
C ARG A 170 -11.62 1.25 -14.55
N ASN A 171 -12.20 0.16 -14.04
CA ASN A 171 -12.99 -0.77 -14.83
C ASN A 171 -14.49 -0.51 -14.61
N PRO A 172 -15.26 -0.17 -15.65
CA PRO A 172 -16.71 0.00 -15.55
C PRO A 172 -17.46 -1.24 -15.06
N ASP A 173 -16.91 -2.44 -15.30
CA ASP A 173 -17.50 -3.71 -14.89
C ASP A 173 -17.16 -4.10 -13.44
N ALA A 174 -16.39 -3.27 -12.72
CA ALA A 174 -16.04 -3.55 -11.33
C ALA A 174 -17.23 -3.29 -10.40
N GLU A 175 -17.61 -4.30 -9.62
CA GLU A 175 -18.66 -4.16 -8.60
C GLU A 175 -18.21 -3.21 -7.48
N ASP A 176 -19.10 -2.30 -7.07
CA ASP A 176 -18.89 -1.45 -5.90
C ASP A 176 -19.21 -2.20 -4.60
N TYR A 177 -18.16 -2.72 -3.95
CA TYR A 177 -18.28 -3.40 -2.66
C TYR A 177 -18.69 -2.45 -1.51
N SER A 178 -18.44 -1.15 -1.62
CA SER A 178 -18.65 -0.20 -0.53
C SER A 178 -20.12 0.13 -0.31
N SER A 179 -20.92 0.21 -1.38
CA SER A 179 -22.32 0.64 -1.36
C SER A 179 -23.16 -0.16 -0.35
N LYS A 180 -23.08 -1.50 -0.39
CA LYS A 180 -23.82 -2.39 0.53
C LYS A 180 -23.42 -2.18 2.00
N ILE A 181 -22.14 -1.90 2.26
CA ILE A 181 -21.62 -1.68 3.62
C ILE A 181 -22.11 -0.33 4.16
N ILE A 182 -22.08 0.70 3.33
CA ILE A 182 -22.51 2.06 3.69
C ILE A 182 -24.00 2.07 4.03
N GLU A 183 -24.83 1.45 3.20
CA GLU A 183 -26.26 1.30 3.43
C GLU A 183 -26.53 0.53 4.74
N TRP A 184 -25.80 -0.57 4.97
CA TRP A 184 -25.91 -1.35 6.20
C TRP A 184 -25.56 -0.53 7.45
N VAL A 185 -24.49 0.29 7.41
CA VAL A 185 -24.14 1.17 8.53
C VAL A 185 -25.19 2.26 8.74
N ALA A 186 -25.73 2.84 7.67
CA ALA A 186 -26.78 3.84 7.74
C ALA A 186 -28.07 3.29 8.40
N SER A 187 -28.49 2.08 8.02
CA SER A 187 -29.68 1.43 8.60
C SER A 187 -29.51 1.13 10.10
N ARG A 188 -28.31 0.73 10.55
CA ARG A 188 -28.04 0.54 11.99
C ARG A 188 -28.15 1.84 12.80
N LYS A 189 -27.69 2.96 12.23
CA LYS A 189 -27.80 4.28 12.87
C LYS A 189 -29.26 4.70 13.04
N SER A 190 -30.07 4.48 12.01
CA SER A 190 -31.54 4.66 12.05
C SER A 190 -32.18 3.88 13.21
N ASN A 191 -31.71 2.66 13.46
CA ASN A 191 -32.27 1.78 14.49
C ASN A 191 -31.74 2.05 15.91
N GLY A 192 -31.10 3.21 16.15
CA GLY A 192 -30.65 3.61 17.49
C GLY A 192 -29.40 2.88 18.01
N ALA A 193 -28.68 2.15 17.15
CA ALA A 193 -27.47 1.46 17.56
C ALA A 193 -26.32 2.45 17.85
N LYS A 194 -25.72 2.35 19.04
CA LYS A 194 -24.52 3.12 19.42
C LYS A 194 -23.28 2.56 18.72
N SER A 195 -23.12 2.86 17.43
CA SER A 195 -21.90 2.54 16.67
C SER A 195 -20.87 3.65 16.82
N LYS A 196 -19.58 3.29 16.97
CA LYS A 196 -18.46 4.25 16.88
C LYS A 196 -18.29 4.80 15.46
N ILE A 197 -18.70 4.03 14.46
CA ILE A 197 -18.69 4.43 13.05
C ILE A 197 -20.02 5.12 12.78
N THR A 198 -19.98 6.43 12.54
CA THR A 198 -21.19 7.26 12.43
C THR A 198 -21.48 7.74 11.02
N THR A 199 -20.45 7.77 10.15
CA THR A 199 -20.54 8.19 8.74
C THR A 199 -19.41 7.53 7.95
N LEU A 200 -19.75 6.80 6.90
CA LEU A 200 -18.78 6.28 5.92
C LEU A 200 -18.91 7.11 4.64
N ARG A 201 -17.80 7.32 3.93
CA ARG A 201 -17.75 8.08 2.67
C ARG A 201 -17.10 7.26 1.58
N CYS A 202 -17.30 7.68 0.33
CA CYS A 202 -16.61 7.14 -0.84
C CYS A 202 -15.81 8.22 -1.56
N ALA A 203 -14.72 7.80 -2.18
CA ALA A 203 -13.92 8.57 -3.12
C ALA A 203 -13.38 7.64 -4.23
N VAL A 204 -13.04 8.20 -5.38
CA VAL A 204 -12.48 7.45 -6.51
C VAL A 204 -10.97 7.26 -6.28
N MET A 205 -10.50 6.01 -6.35
CA MET A 205 -9.10 5.66 -6.08
C MET A 205 -8.11 6.31 -7.05
N SER A 206 -8.47 6.41 -8.34
CA SER A 206 -7.61 7.00 -9.38
C SER A 206 -7.49 8.52 -9.28
N GLU A 207 -8.45 9.19 -8.63
CA GLU A 207 -8.48 10.64 -8.46
C GLU A 207 -7.94 11.11 -7.11
N THR A 208 -7.70 10.17 -6.19
CA THR A 208 -7.18 10.47 -4.86
C THR A 208 -5.68 10.24 -4.82
N THR A 209 -4.90 11.25 -4.43
CA THR A 209 -3.46 11.10 -4.20
C THR A 209 -3.16 10.70 -2.75
N PHE A 210 -1.98 10.14 -2.51
CA PHE A 210 -1.53 9.86 -1.14
C PHE A 210 -1.47 11.12 -0.27
N ALA A 211 -1.15 12.28 -0.85
CA ALA A 211 -1.14 13.55 -0.14
C ALA A 211 -2.55 13.98 0.32
N ASP A 212 -3.62 13.58 -0.37
CA ASP A 212 -4.99 13.93 0.02
C ASP A 212 -5.47 13.16 1.26
N LEU A 213 -4.76 12.11 1.67
CA LEU A 213 -5.15 11.28 2.79
C LEU A 213 -4.92 11.96 4.15
N CYS A 214 -5.80 11.62 5.09
CA CYS A 214 -5.56 11.78 6.52
C CYS A 214 -5.31 10.40 7.10
N VAL A 215 -4.12 10.19 7.66
CA VAL A 215 -3.69 8.88 8.18
C VAL A 215 -3.14 9.02 9.58
N ARG A 216 -3.18 7.92 10.33
CA ARG A 216 -2.55 7.75 11.64
C ARG A 216 -1.37 6.82 11.43
N PRO A 217 -0.14 7.34 11.33
CA PRO A 217 1.03 6.50 11.11
C PRO A 217 1.11 5.38 12.15
N GLY A 218 1.48 4.17 11.71
CA GLY A 218 1.46 2.94 12.51
C GLY A 218 0.10 2.26 12.63
N THR A 219 -0.98 2.88 12.15
CA THR A 219 -2.33 2.28 12.18
C THR A 219 -2.57 1.39 10.97
N ARG A 220 -3.31 0.29 11.19
CA ARG A 220 -3.71 -0.66 10.16
C ARG A 220 -4.99 -0.18 9.46
N TYR A 221 -4.89 0.01 8.16
CA TYR A 221 -6.01 0.20 7.24
C TYR A 221 -6.27 -1.07 6.45
N LEU A 222 -7.40 -1.12 5.76
CA LEU A 222 -7.84 -2.30 5.04
C LEU A 222 -7.71 -2.06 3.53
N PHE A 223 -7.20 -3.06 2.82
CA PHE A 223 -7.29 -3.16 1.37
C PHE A 223 -7.99 -4.47 1.03
N VAL A 224 -9.04 -4.40 0.20
CA VAL A 224 -9.78 -5.58 -0.27
C VAL A 224 -9.78 -5.60 -1.78
N HIS A 225 -9.58 -6.78 -2.36
CA HIS A 225 -9.73 -7.03 -3.78
C HIS A 225 -10.29 -8.44 -4.04
N GLN A 226 -10.80 -8.66 -5.25
CA GLN A 226 -11.32 -9.97 -5.68
C GLN A 226 -12.39 -10.52 -4.71
N GLY A 227 -13.26 -9.63 -4.23
CA GLY A 227 -14.37 -9.91 -3.30
C GLY A 227 -13.96 -10.20 -1.86
N THR A 228 -13.00 -11.09 -1.63
CA THR A 228 -12.71 -11.66 -0.29
C THR A 228 -11.25 -11.54 0.12
N CYS A 229 -10.34 -11.11 -0.76
CA CYS A 229 -8.92 -11.05 -0.45
C CYS A 229 -8.59 -9.77 0.33
N GLN A 230 -8.38 -9.92 1.64
CA GLN A 230 -8.13 -8.81 2.56
C GLN A 230 -6.66 -8.70 2.97
N HIS A 231 -6.14 -7.48 2.90
CA HIS A 231 -4.80 -7.11 3.33
C HIS A 231 -4.86 -5.92 4.28
N ALA A 232 -3.93 -5.91 5.22
CA ALA A 232 -3.73 -4.76 6.09
C ALA A 232 -2.62 -3.88 5.53
N VAL A 233 -2.93 -2.60 5.36
CA VAL A 233 -2.03 -1.56 4.87
C VAL A 233 -1.65 -0.67 6.04
N VAL A 234 -0.36 -0.43 6.23
CA VAL A 234 0.16 0.42 7.31
C VAL A 234 1.02 1.51 6.71
N PHE A 235 0.67 2.77 6.98
CA PHE A 235 1.56 3.91 6.74
C PHE A 235 2.57 3.93 7.88
N GLU A 236 3.84 3.66 7.57
CA GLU A 236 4.88 3.52 8.59
C GLU A 236 5.20 4.90 9.24
N PRO A 237 5.66 4.93 10.50
CA PRO A 237 5.87 6.19 11.23
C PRO A 237 6.88 7.16 10.61
N ASN A 238 7.79 6.67 9.76
CA ASN A 238 8.89 7.42 9.18
C ASN A 238 8.52 8.14 7.85
N LEU A 239 7.35 8.77 7.81
CA LEU A 239 7.01 9.70 6.72
C LEU A 239 7.94 10.92 6.76
N ARG A 240 8.38 11.37 5.59
CA ARG A 240 9.35 12.47 5.49
C ARG A 240 9.25 13.16 4.14
N MET A 241 9.98 14.24 3.94
CA MET A 241 10.13 14.86 2.63
C MET A 241 11.10 14.05 1.75
N LEU A 242 10.83 14.05 0.44
CA LEU A 242 11.78 13.62 -0.58
C LEU A 242 12.99 14.57 -0.55
N ARG A 243 14.18 14.02 -0.42
CA ARG A 243 15.43 14.76 -0.30
C ARG A 243 16.14 14.82 -1.65
N ALA A 244 16.35 16.03 -2.17
CA ALA A 244 17.05 16.26 -3.43
C ALA A 244 18.54 15.86 -3.40
N HIS A 245 19.18 15.96 -2.23
CA HIS A 245 20.62 15.77 -2.04
C HIS A 245 20.96 14.64 -1.06
N GLY A 246 20.09 13.64 -0.94
CA GLY A 246 20.30 12.47 -0.07
C GLY A 246 20.20 11.15 -0.85
N ASP A 247 20.05 10.05 -0.12
CA ASP A 247 19.93 8.70 -0.69
C ASP A 247 18.59 8.41 -1.41
N ASP A 248 17.76 9.44 -1.58
CA ASP A 248 16.46 9.26 -2.20
C ASP A 248 16.58 9.28 -3.71
N VAL A 249 15.79 8.45 -4.38
CA VAL A 249 15.71 8.46 -5.83
C VAL A 249 15.01 9.75 -6.27
N THR A 250 15.71 10.59 -7.03
CA THR A 250 15.16 11.86 -7.52
C THR A 250 14.22 11.67 -8.71
N ASP A 251 14.41 10.61 -9.49
CA ASP A 251 13.52 10.22 -10.59
C ASP A 251 12.19 9.70 -10.04
N ARG A 252 11.16 10.54 -10.19
CA ARG A 252 9.80 10.30 -9.72
C ARG A 252 9.12 9.13 -10.43
N THR A 253 9.56 8.78 -11.64
CA THR A 253 8.98 7.69 -12.43
C THR A 253 9.33 6.31 -11.86
N ARG A 254 10.38 6.22 -11.03
CA ARG A 254 10.78 4.97 -10.36
C ARG A 254 9.91 4.62 -9.15
N TYR A 255 9.07 5.55 -8.71
CA TYR A 255 8.11 5.28 -7.64
C TYR A 255 6.86 4.60 -8.22
N PRO A 256 6.27 3.63 -7.52
CA PRO A 256 6.57 3.24 -6.15
C PRO A 256 7.78 2.30 -6.11
N ILE A 257 8.68 2.53 -5.15
CA ILE A 257 9.86 1.69 -4.98
C ILE A 257 9.51 0.55 -4.04
N GLU A 258 9.55 -0.68 -4.53
CA GLU A 258 9.45 -1.86 -3.69
C GLU A 258 10.73 -1.99 -2.84
N THR A 259 10.60 -1.84 -1.53
CA THR A 259 11.73 -1.92 -0.58
C THR A 259 11.84 -3.27 0.09
N PHE A 260 10.72 -3.99 0.13
CA PHE A 260 10.67 -5.34 0.63
C PHE A 260 9.57 -6.07 -0.12
N PHE A 261 9.91 -7.25 -0.61
CA PHE A 261 8.94 -8.22 -1.07
C PHE A 261 9.29 -9.52 -0.40
N LYS A 262 8.31 -10.13 0.27
CA LYS A 262 8.45 -11.51 0.70
C LYS A 262 8.11 -12.32 -0.54
N PRO A 263 9.11 -12.87 -1.27
CA PRO A 263 8.82 -13.63 -2.45
C PRO A 263 7.86 -14.72 -2.02
N TRP A 264 6.83 -14.92 -2.83
CA TRP A 264 6.06 -16.13 -2.77
C TRP A 264 6.99 -17.24 -3.26
N LYS A 265 7.99 -17.61 -2.46
CA LYS A 265 8.83 -18.78 -2.70
C LYS A 265 7.87 -19.95 -2.70
N SER A 266 7.43 -20.35 -3.89
CA SER A 266 6.99 -21.71 -4.18
C SER A 266 6.10 -22.33 -3.10
N ALA A 267 5.09 -21.62 -2.59
CA ALA A 267 3.96 -22.33 -2.00
C ALA A 267 3.17 -22.83 -3.20
N ILE A 268 3.60 -23.99 -3.73
CA ILE A 268 2.66 -24.95 -4.27
C ILE A 268 1.51 -24.92 -3.28
N VAL A 269 0.42 -24.30 -3.68
CA VAL A 269 -0.73 -24.19 -2.81
C VAL A 269 -1.20 -25.60 -2.63
N THR A 270 -1.03 -26.17 -1.45
CA THR A 270 -1.38 -27.56 -1.23
C THR A 270 -2.89 -27.68 -1.06
N CYS A 271 -3.41 -28.83 -1.48
CA CYS A 271 -4.80 -29.18 -1.27
C CYS A 271 -5.19 -29.01 0.20
N GLN A 272 -6.33 -28.37 0.46
CA GLN A 272 -6.80 -28.13 1.82
C GLN A 272 -7.26 -29.40 2.53
N VAL A 273 -7.60 -30.46 1.80
CA VAL A 273 -7.97 -31.77 2.35
C VAL A 273 -6.72 -32.58 2.71
N CYS A 274 -5.91 -32.95 1.72
CA CYS A 274 -4.79 -33.87 1.96
C CYS A 274 -3.50 -33.19 2.44
N LYS A 275 -3.36 -31.87 2.25
CA LYS A 275 -2.15 -31.07 2.56
C LYS A 275 -0.85 -31.52 1.88
N ALA A 276 -0.89 -32.53 1.01
CA ALA A 276 0.28 -33.15 0.41
C ALA A 276 0.50 -32.77 -1.06
N ARG A 277 -0.56 -32.79 -1.87
CA ARG A 277 -0.48 -32.52 -3.32
C ARG A 277 -0.77 -31.06 -3.64
N LYS A 278 -0.28 -30.60 -4.80
CA LYS A 278 -0.63 -29.29 -5.36
C LYS A 278 -2.13 -29.17 -5.60
N ALA A 279 -2.69 -28.02 -5.27
CA ALA A 279 -4.06 -27.68 -5.60
C ALA A 279 -4.15 -27.30 -7.07
N GLU A 280 -5.15 -27.85 -7.74
CA GLU A 280 -5.47 -27.64 -9.16
C GLU A 280 -6.90 -27.12 -9.33
N TRP A 281 -7.72 -27.19 -8.29
CA TRP A 281 -9.12 -26.76 -8.30
C TRP A 281 -9.44 -25.92 -7.09
N VAL A 282 -10.43 -25.05 -7.23
CA VAL A 282 -11.03 -24.29 -6.13
C VAL A 282 -12.55 -24.33 -6.26
N THR A 283 -13.24 -24.58 -5.16
CA THR A 283 -14.69 -24.43 -5.04
C THR A 283 -14.96 -23.19 -4.19
N PRO A 284 -15.41 -22.06 -4.77
CA PRO A 284 -15.62 -20.81 -4.03
C PRO A 284 -16.73 -20.94 -2.98
N VAL A 285 -17.84 -21.55 -3.39
CA VAL A 285 -19.01 -21.80 -2.56
C VAL A 285 -19.39 -23.27 -2.72
N ASP A 286 -19.16 -24.04 -1.67
CA ASP A 286 -19.45 -25.47 -1.64
C ASP A 286 -20.13 -25.80 -0.32
N ILE A 287 -21.39 -26.22 -0.41
CA ILE A 287 -22.25 -26.51 0.75
C ILE A 287 -21.76 -27.71 1.56
N ARG A 288 -20.94 -28.59 0.98
CA ARG A 288 -20.38 -29.77 1.64
C ARG A 288 -18.96 -29.54 2.14
N ALA A 289 -18.26 -28.52 1.65
CA ALA A 289 -16.93 -28.17 2.15
C ALA A 289 -16.97 -27.50 3.53
N ASP A 290 -15.97 -27.80 4.35
CA ASP A 290 -15.79 -27.25 5.71
C ASP A 290 -15.46 -25.73 5.72
N ARG A 291 -15.24 -25.10 4.56
CA ARG A 291 -14.74 -23.72 4.48
C ARG A 291 -15.32 -22.95 3.29
N ASP A 292 -15.61 -21.68 3.52
CA ASP A 292 -15.85 -20.67 2.50
C ASP A 292 -14.59 -20.56 1.62
N SER A 293 -14.65 -21.06 0.39
CA SER A 293 -13.54 -21.38 -0.52
C SER A 293 -12.62 -22.56 -0.09
N CYS A 294 -12.74 -23.70 -0.79
CA CYS A 294 -11.88 -24.86 -0.61
C CYS A 294 -11.01 -25.14 -1.86
N ARG A 295 -9.74 -25.49 -1.65
CA ARG A 295 -8.75 -25.76 -2.70
C ARG A 295 -8.38 -27.23 -2.71
N TRP A 296 -8.41 -27.84 -3.87
CA TRP A 296 -8.35 -29.28 -4.06
C TRP A 296 -7.23 -29.64 -5.00
N CYS A 297 -6.51 -30.72 -4.69
CA CYS A 297 -5.77 -31.44 -5.74
C CYS A 297 -6.76 -32.27 -6.55
N GLN A 298 -6.39 -32.68 -7.77
CA GLN A 298 -7.22 -33.51 -8.65
C GLN A 298 -7.86 -34.69 -7.89
N ASP A 299 -7.06 -35.57 -7.27
CA ASP A 299 -7.62 -36.76 -6.60
C ASP A 299 -8.61 -36.45 -5.46
N CYS A 300 -8.39 -35.36 -4.71
CA CYS A 300 -9.30 -34.99 -3.63
C CYS A 300 -10.55 -34.31 -4.16
N PHE A 301 -10.43 -33.60 -5.28
CA PHE A 301 -11.56 -33.00 -5.98
C PHE A 301 -12.48 -34.11 -6.49
N ASP A 302 -11.93 -35.07 -7.23
CA ASP A 302 -12.69 -36.16 -7.86
C ASP A 302 -13.44 -36.99 -6.82
N ARG A 303 -12.74 -37.44 -5.76
CA ARG A 303 -13.32 -38.27 -4.70
C ARG A 303 -14.38 -37.58 -3.85
N PHE A 304 -14.35 -36.26 -3.78
CA PHE A 304 -15.27 -35.50 -2.94
C PHE A 304 -16.51 -35.05 -3.70
N HIS A 305 -16.35 -34.73 -4.99
CA HIS A 305 -17.38 -34.10 -5.79
C HIS A 305 -18.06 -35.04 -6.78
N PHE A 306 -17.44 -36.16 -7.14
CA PHE A 306 -17.97 -37.10 -8.12
C PHE A 306 -18.23 -38.48 -7.51
N ASN A 307 -19.27 -39.13 -8.02
CA ASN A 307 -19.58 -40.52 -7.74
C ASN A 307 -18.62 -41.46 -8.51
N GLU A 308 -18.66 -42.77 -8.23
CA GLU A 308 -17.82 -43.77 -8.91
C GLU A 308 -18.07 -43.85 -10.43
N ASP A 309 -19.24 -43.43 -10.90
CA ASP A 309 -19.62 -43.36 -12.31
C ASP A 309 -19.17 -42.06 -13.02
N GLY A 310 -18.51 -41.15 -12.30
CA GLY A 310 -18.06 -39.85 -12.81
C GLY A 310 -19.14 -38.78 -12.85
N THR A 311 -20.34 -39.02 -12.32
CA THR A 311 -21.38 -37.99 -12.21
C THR A 311 -21.15 -37.09 -10.99
N PRO A 312 -21.48 -35.79 -11.04
CA PRO A 312 -21.44 -34.92 -9.87
C PRO A 312 -22.34 -35.46 -8.76
N ALA A 313 -21.80 -35.63 -7.55
CA ALA A 313 -22.53 -36.14 -6.39
C ALA A 313 -23.55 -35.12 -5.82
N TYR A 314 -23.45 -33.86 -6.24
CA TYR A 314 -24.31 -32.73 -5.90
C TYR A 314 -23.97 -31.55 -6.82
N GLU A 315 -24.73 -30.45 -6.71
CA GLU A 315 -24.47 -29.21 -7.42
C GLU A 315 -23.46 -28.35 -6.67
N PHE A 316 -22.40 -27.91 -7.35
CA PHE A 316 -21.34 -27.07 -6.80
C PHE A 316 -20.66 -26.28 -7.92
N GLU A 317 -20.08 -25.13 -7.56
CA GLU A 317 -19.28 -24.30 -8.46
C GLU A 317 -17.80 -24.61 -8.27
N TYR A 318 -17.07 -24.80 -9.37
CA TYR A 318 -15.65 -25.11 -9.34
C TYR A 318 -14.89 -24.41 -10.47
N HIS A 319 -13.64 -24.04 -10.17
CA HIS A 319 -12.75 -23.43 -11.14
C HIS A 319 -11.36 -24.04 -11.07
N LYS A 320 -10.66 -24.01 -12.20
CA LYS A 320 -9.27 -24.46 -12.26
C LYS A 320 -8.36 -23.45 -11.58
N TYR A 321 -7.62 -23.91 -10.58
CA TYR A 321 -6.63 -23.14 -9.83
C TYR A 321 -5.34 -22.99 -10.65
N ARG A 322 -5.37 -22.16 -11.71
CA ARG A 322 -4.18 -21.78 -12.49
C ARG A 322 -3.53 -20.53 -11.89
N PHE A 323 -2.26 -20.63 -11.51
CA PHE A 323 -1.41 -19.44 -11.36
C PHE A 323 -0.88 -19.06 -12.73
N THR A 324 -1.37 -17.98 -13.33
CA THR A 324 -0.93 -17.52 -14.66
C THR A 324 0.15 -16.43 -14.63
N ALA A 325 0.60 -16.01 -13.45
CA ALA A 325 1.68 -15.03 -13.36
C ALA A 325 2.99 -15.74 -12.99
N ASP A 326 3.94 -15.76 -13.93
CA ASP A 326 5.36 -15.90 -13.59
C ASP A 326 5.63 -14.92 -12.46
N VAL A 327 6.02 -15.45 -11.29
CA VAL A 327 6.36 -14.61 -10.13
C VAL A 327 7.47 -13.68 -10.60
N PRO A 328 7.36 -12.35 -10.42
CA PRO A 328 8.46 -11.46 -10.72
C PRO A 328 9.70 -11.96 -9.98
N LEU A 329 10.69 -12.46 -10.72
CA LEU A 329 12.02 -12.64 -10.20
C LEU A 329 12.45 -11.24 -9.77
N ALA A 330 12.72 -11.07 -8.47
CA ALA A 330 13.10 -9.78 -7.93
C ALA A 330 14.22 -9.19 -8.80
N PRO A 331 14.12 -7.93 -9.26
CA PRO A 331 15.23 -7.30 -9.95
C PRO A 331 16.39 -7.23 -8.95
N HIS A 332 17.51 -7.82 -9.33
CA HIS A 332 18.77 -7.81 -8.58
C HIS A 332 19.34 -6.41 -8.46
#